data_AF-A0A7X9DM37-F1
#
_entry.id   AF-A0A7X9DM37-F1
#
_cell.length_a   1.000
_cell.length_b   1.000
_cell.length_c   1.000
_cell.angle_alpha   90.00
_cell.angle_beta   90.00
_cell.angle_gamma   90.00
#
_symmetry.space_group_name_H-M   'P 1'
#
loop_
_entity.id
_entity.type
_entity.pdbx_description
1 polymer ?
#
loop_
_entity_poly.entity_id
_entity_poly.type
_entity_poly.pdbx_seq_one_letter_code
_entity_poly.pdbx_strand_id
1 'polypeptide(L)'
;MDNIRRFIILSVFLLSVSFADAQYSNTMYFMKGIPQAHILNPAYQPGCRFYIGFPGVSPLQVSLDNNALAPHDVLFYNPALDSTILFLHPDADKEKFLSNFLVKNNYLNTDVSAGVFSFGFKTGRMYVTFDLSEKAFVRFNYPKDLPSLPVYFSLDREGNPRSFDLSSLAVNASVYSEIALGLSRSFLDGKLSGGIKGKILLGQGNLYTRTSSITVKTSFEDNWLINSDFGAYGSIPFSEIPSDSAGEFDFGNMSFIDNPKASDFTDAFLRKPNPGFAFDLGVEYTPVKLITLSVSLLDVGFIRWKNYTYNMTQNTSYEFRGVDMSGFVSGKDTSDFGQALLDTLKNSFAFSYLRNPYTTRLPMHLLAGATLNLTKGISLGIMDHLEIFQEQAINEITLSANLRSGRFFGTTVSYSLLNNEYHDLGFGLMFKPGPFQWYLLFDHIPLTFDKEKNWGVPVPMYAKAFSFRIGLNLVFGCNPKKAATSDIPLVE
;
A
#
# COMPACT_ATOMS: atom_id res chain seq x y z
N MET A 1 -27.48 -12.68 12.29
CA MET A 1 -26.36 -13.51 11.75
C MET A 1 -25.96 -13.11 10.33
N ASP A 2 -26.82 -13.24 9.31
CA ASP A 2 -26.38 -13.13 7.91
C ASP A 2 -25.68 -11.82 7.53
N ASN A 3 -26.06 -10.66 8.07
CA ASN A 3 -25.36 -9.40 7.75
C ASN A 3 -23.92 -9.38 8.31
N ILE A 4 -23.68 -9.94 9.50
CA ILE A 4 -22.33 -10.12 10.05
C ILE A 4 -21.58 -11.17 9.24
N ARG A 5 -22.23 -12.26 8.83
CA ARG A 5 -21.63 -13.28 7.96
C ARG A 5 -21.30 -12.73 6.58
N ARG A 6 -22.11 -11.81 6.03
CA ARG A 6 -21.87 -11.10 4.76
C ARG A 6 -20.80 -10.02 4.91
N PHE A 7 -20.72 -9.31 6.03
CA PHE A 7 -19.61 -8.40 6.33
C PHE A 7 -18.31 -9.19 6.43
N ILE A 8 -18.29 -10.28 7.21
CA ILE A 8 -17.15 -11.21 7.27
C ILE A 8 -16.85 -11.80 5.89
N ILE A 9 -17.83 -12.21 5.08
CA ILE A 9 -17.60 -12.69 3.72
C ILE A 9 -17.10 -11.56 2.80
N LEU A 10 -17.50 -10.31 2.96
CA LEU A 10 -17.02 -9.19 2.15
C LEU A 10 -15.60 -8.79 2.56
N SER A 11 -15.30 -8.74 3.85
CA SER A 11 -13.94 -8.61 4.38
C SER A 11 -13.06 -9.78 3.96
N VAL A 12 -13.57 -11.01 4.03
CA VAL A 12 -12.89 -12.23 3.57
C VAL A 12 -12.80 -12.28 2.04
N PHE A 13 -13.66 -11.61 1.27
CA PHE A 13 -13.55 -11.54 -0.19
C PHE A 13 -12.55 -10.46 -0.62
N LEU A 14 -12.52 -9.31 0.07
CA LEU A 14 -11.47 -8.30 -0.04
C LEU A 14 -10.10 -8.88 0.40
N LEU A 15 -10.08 -9.73 1.43
CA LEU A 15 -8.89 -10.47 1.85
C LEU A 15 -8.59 -11.69 0.96
N SER A 16 -9.57 -12.36 0.33
CA SER A 16 -9.34 -13.52 -0.56
C SER A 16 -8.99 -13.13 -2.00
N VAL A 17 -8.66 -11.85 -2.22
CA VAL A 17 -7.75 -11.43 -3.30
C VAL A 17 -6.29 -11.71 -2.91
N SER A 18 -6.01 -12.18 -1.69
CA SER A 18 -4.69 -12.71 -1.27
C SER A 18 -4.18 -13.79 -2.22
N PHE A 19 -3.27 -13.38 -3.10
CA PHE A 19 -1.90 -13.92 -3.19
C PHE A 19 -1.04 -12.99 -4.09
N ALA A 20 -0.69 -11.77 -3.60
CA ALA A 20 0.43 -10.95 -4.10
C ALA A 20 0.65 -9.63 -3.29
N ASP A 21 1.92 -9.20 -3.18
CA ASP A 21 2.45 -8.24 -2.20
C ASP A 21 3.43 -7.21 -2.91
N ALA A 22 3.81 -5.95 -2.54
CA ALA A 22 4.43 -5.26 -1.36
C ALA A 22 5.81 -4.67 -1.72
N GLN A 23 5.82 -3.70 -2.65
CA GLN A 23 5.97 -2.25 -2.35
C GLN A 23 5.81 -1.44 -3.65
N TYR A 24 6.07 -0.14 -3.64
CA TYR A 24 6.36 0.60 -4.87
C TYR A 24 7.64 0.02 -5.51
N SER A 25 7.58 -0.40 -6.77
CA SER A 25 8.71 -1.15 -7.36
C SER A 25 9.92 -0.25 -7.68
N ASN A 26 10.85 -0.18 -6.72
CA ASN A 26 12.02 0.69 -6.73
C ASN A 26 13.10 0.23 -7.73
N THR A 27 13.21 -1.06 -7.99
CA THR A 27 14.01 -1.62 -9.10
C THR A 27 13.69 -0.96 -10.44
N MET A 28 12.42 -0.61 -10.70
CA MET A 28 12.02 -0.01 -11.97
C MET A 28 12.67 1.37 -12.21
N TYR A 29 13.05 2.12 -11.17
CA TYR A 29 13.66 3.45 -11.28
C TYR A 29 14.93 3.43 -12.14
N PHE A 30 15.75 2.38 -11.98
CA PHE A 30 17.00 2.22 -12.71
C PHE A 30 16.83 1.59 -14.10
N MET A 31 15.68 0.96 -14.37
CA MET A 31 15.39 0.27 -15.63
C MET A 31 14.99 1.23 -16.78
N LYS A 32 15.92 2.10 -17.18
CA LYS A 32 15.83 3.09 -18.30
C LYS A 32 15.74 2.46 -19.72
N GLY A 33 15.17 1.27 -19.81
CA GLY A 33 14.66 0.63 -21.04
C GLY A 33 13.14 0.48 -21.05
N ILE A 34 12.46 0.63 -19.90
CA ILE A 34 11.01 0.52 -19.75
C ILE A 34 10.39 1.92 -19.93
N PRO A 35 9.32 2.10 -20.73
CA PRO A 35 8.61 3.38 -20.84
C PRO A 35 8.01 3.88 -19.53
N GLN A 36 7.42 2.98 -18.74
CA GLN A 36 6.78 3.24 -17.45
C GLN A 36 7.70 3.80 -16.35
N ALA A 37 9.02 3.89 -16.56
CA ALA A 37 9.90 4.63 -15.65
C ALA A 37 9.53 6.13 -15.51
N HIS A 38 8.71 6.67 -16.43
CA HIS A 38 8.10 8.01 -16.27
C HIS A 38 7.15 8.15 -15.07
N ILE A 39 6.65 7.03 -14.52
CA ILE A 39 5.76 7.02 -13.35
C ILE A 39 6.55 7.40 -12.10
N LEU A 40 7.82 6.98 -12.01
CA LEU A 40 8.70 7.30 -10.89
C LEU A 40 9.46 8.62 -11.08
N ASN A 41 9.64 9.08 -12.33
CA ASN A 41 10.18 10.41 -12.61
C ASN A 41 9.59 11.01 -13.91
N PRO A 42 8.71 12.04 -13.81
CA PRO A 42 8.12 12.72 -14.97
C PRO A 42 9.10 13.32 -15.98
N ALA A 43 10.37 13.58 -15.61
CA ALA A 43 11.38 14.10 -16.54
C ALA A 43 11.97 13.04 -17.47
N TYR A 44 11.85 11.74 -17.14
CA TYR A 44 12.39 10.66 -17.96
C TYR A 44 11.77 10.64 -19.36
N GLN A 45 12.62 10.43 -20.37
CA GLN A 45 12.17 10.29 -21.77
C GLN A 45 12.52 8.91 -22.31
N PRO A 46 11.52 8.04 -22.58
CA PRO A 46 11.76 6.76 -23.22
C PRO A 46 12.58 6.87 -24.52
N GLY A 47 13.50 5.93 -24.73
CA GLY A 47 14.36 5.87 -25.94
C GLY A 47 13.62 5.51 -27.24
N CYS A 48 12.35 5.14 -27.15
CA CYS A 48 11.45 4.85 -28.27
C CYS A 48 10.55 6.05 -28.57
N ARG A 49 10.36 6.37 -29.86
CA ARG A 49 9.58 7.53 -30.30
C ARG A 49 8.09 7.44 -30.01
N PHE A 50 7.57 6.21 -29.87
CA PHE A 50 6.19 5.94 -29.46
C PHE A 50 6.18 4.65 -28.63
N TYR A 51 5.27 4.57 -27.66
CA TYR A 51 4.88 3.32 -27.02
C TYR A 51 3.38 3.31 -26.73
N ILE A 52 2.84 2.10 -26.61
CA ILE A 52 1.51 1.79 -26.09
C ILE A 52 1.61 0.57 -25.18
N GLY A 53 1.06 0.65 -23.97
CA GLY A 53 0.92 -0.46 -23.03
C GLY A 53 -0.32 -1.30 -23.36
N PHE A 54 -0.25 -2.60 -23.15
CA PHE A 54 -1.43 -3.48 -23.32
C PHE A 54 -2.47 -3.20 -22.21
N PRO A 55 -3.76 -3.01 -22.57
CA PRO A 55 -4.82 -2.79 -21.60
C PRO A 55 -4.94 -3.87 -20.53
N GLY A 56 -5.15 -3.44 -19.28
CA GLY A 56 -5.41 -4.32 -18.13
C GLY A 56 -4.19 -5.08 -17.58
N VAL A 57 -3.02 -4.97 -18.22
CA VAL A 57 -1.81 -5.74 -17.86
C VAL A 57 -0.55 -4.86 -17.74
N SER A 58 -0.58 -3.58 -18.14
CA SER A 58 0.65 -2.78 -18.29
C SER A 58 0.56 -1.33 -17.78
N PRO A 59 1.17 -1.01 -16.62
CA PRO A 59 1.70 -1.94 -15.62
C PRO A 59 0.55 -2.62 -14.85
N LEU A 60 0.69 -3.90 -14.50
CA LEU A 60 0.02 -4.44 -13.32
C LEU A 60 1.03 -4.49 -12.19
N GLN A 61 0.70 -3.85 -11.08
CA GLN A 61 1.35 -3.95 -9.78
C GLN A 61 0.31 -4.40 -8.77
N VAL A 62 0.67 -5.33 -7.90
CA VAL A 62 -0.16 -5.77 -6.77
C VAL A 62 0.70 -5.65 -5.52
N SER A 63 0.16 -5.23 -4.36
CA SER A 63 1.04 -4.99 -3.23
C SER A 63 0.48 -5.07 -1.77
N LEU A 64 1.25 -5.63 -0.80
CA LEU A 64 1.12 -5.75 0.70
C LEU A 64 2.51 -5.74 1.46
N ASP A 65 2.81 -4.81 2.38
CA ASP A 65 4.07 -4.74 3.17
C ASP A 65 3.90 -4.28 4.62
N ASN A 66 4.88 -4.53 5.50
CA ASN A 66 4.79 -4.15 6.91
C ASN A 66 6.17 -3.98 7.60
N ASN A 67 6.19 -3.39 8.80
CA ASN A 67 7.44 -3.10 9.53
C ASN A 67 7.68 -3.88 10.83
N ALA A 68 6.87 -4.90 11.14
CA ALA A 68 6.96 -5.65 12.40
C ALA A 68 7.07 -7.17 12.19
N LEU A 69 6.09 -7.76 11.50
CA LEU A 69 5.87 -9.20 11.41
C LEU A 69 6.46 -9.83 10.14
N ALA A 70 7.24 -10.89 10.31
CA ALA A 70 7.42 -11.93 9.29
C ALA A 70 6.59 -13.17 9.65
N PRO A 71 6.34 -14.12 8.71
CA PRO A 71 5.59 -15.34 9.03
C PRO A 71 6.17 -16.15 10.20
N HIS A 72 7.49 -16.15 10.43
CA HIS A 72 8.14 -16.82 11.57
C HIS A 72 7.86 -16.23 12.95
N ASP A 73 7.21 -15.07 13.01
CA ASP A 73 6.78 -14.43 14.26
C ASP A 73 5.39 -14.88 14.66
N VAL A 74 4.59 -15.32 13.69
CA VAL A 74 3.22 -15.81 13.87
C VAL A 74 3.18 -17.34 13.93
N LEU A 75 4.07 -18.02 13.20
CA LEU A 75 4.17 -19.47 13.03
C LEU A 75 5.43 -20.02 13.72
N PHE A 76 5.23 -20.84 14.76
CA PHE A 76 6.29 -21.47 15.54
C PHE A 76 6.25 -22.98 15.31
N TYR A 77 7.40 -23.62 15.09
CA TYR A 77 7.48 -25.08 15.10
C TYR A 77 7.58 -25.58 16.55
N ASN A 78 6.70 -26.50 16.96
CA ASN A 78 6.73 -27.15 18.27
C ASN A 78 7.33 -28.57 18.16
N PRO A 79 8.55 -28.81 18.67
CA PRO A 79 9.20 -30.11 18.57
C PRO A 79 8.49 -31.24 19.35
N ALA A 80 7.67 -30.92 20.35
CA ALA A 80 6.92 -31.90 21.13
C ALA A 80 5.64 -32.38 20.41
N LEU A 81 5.16 -31.61 19.43
CA LEU A 81 3.95 -31.91 18.64
C LEU A 81 4.27 -32.29 17.17
N ASP A 82 5.53 -32.19 16.73
CA ASP A 82 5.97 -32.30 15.32
C ASP A 82 5.12 -31.45 14.36
N SER A 83 4.73 -30.25 14.81
CA SER A 83 3.70 -29.44 14.16
C SER A 83 3.94 -27.94 14.33
N THR A 84 3.41 -27.15 13.38
CA THR A 84 3.43 -25.68 13.41
C THR A 84 2.25 -25.16 14.22
N ILE A 85 2.54 -24.40 15.28
CA ILE A 85 1.58 -23.74 16.15
C ILE A 85 1.57 -22.22 15.91
N LEU A 86 0.44 -21.56 16.19
CA LEU A 86 0.32 -20.10 16.13
C LEU A 86 0.78 -19.44 17.44
N PHE A 87 1.17 -18.17 17.38
CA PHE A 87 1.60 -17.36 18.54
C PHE A 87 0.65 -17.37 19.77
N LEU A 88 -0.65 -17.66 19.58
CA LEU A 88 -1.64 -17.75 20.67
C LEU A 88 -1.67 -19.12 21.37
N HIS A 89 -1.03 -20.15 20.81
CA HIS A 89 -0.96 -21.48 21.41
C HIS A 89 -0.30 -21.44 22.80
N PRO A 90 -0.69 -22.30 23.76
CA PRO A 90 -0.07 -22.31 25.10
C PRO A 90 1.45 -22.42 25.08
N ASP A 91 1.98 -23.31 24.23
CA ASP A 91 3.42 -23.60 24.10
C ASP A 91 4.19 -22.61 23.19
N ALA A 92 3.54 -21.58 22.63
CA ALA A 92 4.21 -20.64 21.74
C ALA A 92 5.01 -19.58 22.51
N ASP A 93 6.15 -19.15 21.95
CA ASP A 93 6.96 -18.07 22.52
C ASP A 93 6.32 -16.70 22.21
N LYS A 94 5.34 -16.37 23.05
CA LYS A 94 4.59 -15.10 23.05
C LYS A 94 5.49 -13.89 23.27
N GLU A 95 6.62 -14.06 23.97
CA GLU A 95 7.55 -12.97 24.23
C GLU A 95 8.41 -12.69 23.00
N LYS A 96 8.85 -13.72 22.27
CA LYS A 96 9.45 -13.55 20.93
C LYS A 96 8.46 -12.85 19.98
N PHE A 97 7.20 -13.29 19.91
CA PHE A 97 6.17 -12.61 19.09
C PHE A 97 6.08 -11.12 19.43
N LEU A 98 5.94 -10.79 20.72
CA LEU A 98 5.81 -9.40 21.16
C LEU A 98 7.09 -8.57 20.99
N SER A 99 8.27 -9.21 21.00
CA SER A 99 9.56 -8.54 20.81
C SER A 99 9.76 -7.91 19.43
N ASN A 100 8.85 -8.15 18.47
CA ASN A 100 8.88 -7.52 17.15
C ASN A 100 8.24 -6.12 17.12
N PHE A 101 7.31 -5.81 18.03
CA PHE A 101 6.55 -4.55 18.03
C PHE A 101 7.24 -3.42 18.82
N LEU A 102 8.55 -3.26 18.62
CA LEU A 102 9.37 -2.32 19.40
C LEU A 102 9.11 -0.85 19.05
N VAL A 103 8.69 -0.58 17.82
CA VAL A 103 8.33 0.77 17.37
C VAL A 103 6.93 1.13 17.88
N LYS A 104 6.75 2.39 18.32
CA LYS A 104 5.46 2.86 18.86
C LYS A 104 4.33 2.67 17.85
N ASN A 105 4.59 3.01 16.59
CA ASN A 105 3.64 2.96 15.48
C ASN A 105 4.13 1.93 14.47
N ASN A 106 3.49 0.77 14.47
CA ASN A 106 3.67 -0.26 13.46
C ASN A 106 2.69 0.01 12.31
N TYR A 107 2.98 -0.49 11.11
CA TYR A 107 2.08 -0.38 9.97
C TYR A 107 2.04 -1.67 9.16
N LEU A 108 0.89 -1.89 8.52
CA LEU A 108 0.66 -2.78 7.41
C LEU A 108 0.13 -1.92 6.26
N ASN A 109 0.75 -1.99 5.09
CA ASN A 109 0.45 -1.21 3.90
C ASN A 109 0.16 -2.16 2.72
N THR A 110 -0.52 -1.68 1.68
CA THR A 110 -1.06 -2.50 0.57
C THR A 110 -1.44 -1.56 -0.58
N ASP A 111 -0.87 -1.70 -1.77
CA ASP A 111 -1.17 -0.86 -2.95
C ASP A 111 -1.30 -1.68 -4.24
N VAL A 112 -2.48 -1.72 -4.86
CA VAL A 112 -2.73 -2.38 -6.15
C VAL A 112 -2.92 -1.31 -7.23
N SER A 113 -2.21 -1.42 -8.35
CA SER A 113 -2.30 -0.48 -9.47
C SER A 113 -2.35 -1.22 -10.81
N ALA A 114 -3.43 -1.05 -11.55
CA ALA A 114 -3.66 -1.70 -12.84
C ALA A 114 -3.78 -0.65 -13.98
N GLY A 115 -2.83 -0.68 -14.91
CA GLY A 115 -2.83 0.14 -16.12
C GLY A 115 -3.91 -0.33 -17.10
N VAL A 116 -5.01 0.41 -17.15
CA VAL A 116 -6.13 0.19 -18.09
C VAL A 116 -5.72 0.63 -19.49
N PHE A 117 -4.96 1.73 -19.62
CA PHE A 117 -4.39 2.19 -20.89
C PHE A 117 -3.20 3.11 -20.61
N SER A 118 -2.10 2.97 -21.37
CA SER A 118 -1.00 3.94 -21.32
C SER A 118 -0.36 4.09 -22.70
N PHE A 119 -0.01 5.31 -23.08
CA PHE A 119 0.75 5.56 -24.29
C PHE A 119 1.62 6.82 -24.14
N GLY A 120 2.60 6.97 -25.03
CA GLY A 120 3.36 8.21 -25.10
C GLY A 120 4.17 8.33 -26.37
N PHE A 121 4.44 9.58 -26.76
CA PHE A 121 5.08 9.91 -28.03
C PHE A 121 6.08 11.06 -27.90
N LYS A 122 7.12 11.01 -28.74
CA LYS A 122 8.21 12.00 -28.77
C LYS A 122 8.00 13.02 -29.88
N THR A 123 7.81 14.29 -29.49
CA THR A 123 7.72 15.43 -30.41
C THR A 123 8.88 16.40 -30.20
N GLY A 124 9.83 16.41 -31.15
CA GLY A 124 11.05 17.21 -31.06
C GLY A 124 11.90 16.91 -29.80
N ARG A 125 12.05 17.91 -28.92
CA ARG A 125 12.71 17.81 -27.60
C ARG A 125 11.77 17.39 -26.47
N MET A 126 10.47 17.23 -26.73
CA MET A 126 9.45 16.88 -25.74
C MET A 126 9.04 15.40 -25.83
N TYR A 127 8.53 14.86 -24.73
CA TYR A 127 7.84 13.58 -24.65
C TYR A 127 6.50 13.80 -23.96
N VAL A 128 5.41 13.37 -24.60
CA VAL A 128 4.05 13.41 -24.03
C VAL A 128 3.69 12.00 -23.57
N THR A 129 3.10 11.86 -22.40
CA THR A 129 2.54 10.60 -21.90
C THR A 129 1.08 10.78 -21.51
N PHE A 130 0.29 9.73 -21.67
CA PHE A 130 -1.06 9.61 -21.16
C PHE A 130 -1.16 8.26 -20.45
N ASP A 131 -1.70 8.28 -19.23
CA ASP A 131 -1.92 7.09 -18.42
C ASP A 131 -3.37 7.10 -17.91
N LEU A 132 -4.04 5.94 -17.99
CA LEU A 132 -5.30 5.63 -17.32
C LEU A 132 -5.04 4.37 -16.49
N SER A 133 -5.14 4.49 -15.18
CA SER A 133 -4.93 3.38 -14.24
C SER A 133 -6.01 3.34 -13.18
N GLU A 134 -6.37 2.13 -12.75
CA GLU A 134 -7.12 1.93 -11.51
C GLU A 134 -6.13 1.74 -10.36
N LYS A 135 -6.35 2.43 -9.24
CA LYS A 135 -5.52 2.35 -8.03
C LYS A 135 -6.38 2.02 -6.81
N ALA A 136 -5.94 1.05 -6.03
CA ALA A 136 -6.47 0.75 -4.71
C ALA A 136 -5.33 0.73 -3.69
N PHE A 137 -5.53 1.26 -2.49
CA PHE A 137 -4.58 1.08 -1.39
C PHE A 137 -5.28 0.85 -0.06
N VAL A 138 -4.60 0.19 0.88
CA VAL A 138 -5.00 -0.02 2.28
C VAL A 138 -3.78 0.15 3.18
N ARG A 139 -3.83 1.10 4.11
CA ARG A 139 -2.86 1.21 5.22
C ARG A 139 -3.56 1.06 6.56
N PHE A 140 -3.08 0.13 7.36
CA PHE A 140 -3.45 -0.09 8.74
C PHE A 140 -2.26 0.24 9.64
N ASN A 141 -2.36 1.35 10.36
CA ASN A 141 -1.42 1.74 11.41
C ASN A 141 -1.92 1.19 12.74
N TYR A 142 -1.02 0.60 13.53
CA TYR A 142 -1.37 0.01 14.82
C TYR A 142 -0.26 0.18 15.87
N PRO A 143 -0.64 0.47 17.13
CA PRO A 143 0.33 0.68 18.20
C PRO A 143 0.91 -0.62 18.73
N LYS A 144 2.11 -0.52 19.32
CA LYS A 144 2.83 -1.62 19.98
C LYS A 144 2.02 -2.44 21.00
N ASP A 145 1.01 -1.83 21.63
CA ASP A 145 0.22 -2.49 22.68
C ASP A 145 -0.97 -3.29 22.11
N LEU A 146 -1.41 -3.04 20.88
CA LEU A 146 -2.53 -3.76 20.26
C LEU A 146 -2.27 -5.28 20.15
N PRO A 147 -1.09 -5.76 19.69
CA PRO A 147 -0.78 -7.20 19.66
C PRO A 147 -0.63 -7.82 21.06
N SER A 148 -0.46 -7.01 22.11
CA SER A 148 -0.31 -7.49 23.49
C SER A 148 -1.64 -7.76 24.20
N LEU A 149 -2.75 -7.21 23.70
CA LEU A 149 -4.11 -7.48 24.21
C LEU A 149 -4.47 -8.98 24.19
N PRO A 150 -4.38 -9.73 23.08
CA PRO A 150 -4.70 -11.16 23.07
C PRO A 150 -3.65 -12.04 23.78
N VAL A 151 -2.51 -11.47 24.18
CA VAL A 151 -1.44 -12.20 24.90
C VAL A 151 -1.62 -12.10 26.41
N TYR A 152 -1.89 -10.91 26.95
CA TYR A 152 -1.99 -10.66 28.40
C TYR A 152 -3.41 -10.34 28.90
N PHE A 153 -4.38 -10.14 28.00
CA PHE A 153 -5.73 -9.68 28.28
C PHE A 153 -5.76 -8.38 29.10
N SER A 154 -6.00 -8.46 30.42
CA SER A 154 -6.11 -7.31 31.30
C SER A 154 -4.87 -7.02 32.14
N LEU A 155 -3.93 -7.98 32.27
CA LEU A 155 -2.87 -7.90 33.28
C LEU A 155 -1.49 -7.57 32.68
N ASP A 156 -0.53 -7.27 33.54
CA ASP A 156 0.91 -7.36 33.23
C ASP A 156 1.45 -8.77 33.54
N ARG A 157 2.77 -8.97 33.41
CA ARG A 157 3.40 -10.29 33.67
C ARG A 157 3.38 -10.65 35.15
N GLU A 158 3.32 -9.62 35.99
CA GLU A 158 3.32 -9.67 37.44
C GLU A 158 1.89 -9.85 38.03
N GLY A 159 0.85 -9.80 37.18
CA GLY A 159 -0.55 -10.04 37.52
C GLY A 159 -1.35 -8.81 37.93
N ASN A 160 -0.85 -7.59 37.70
CA ASN A 160 -1.50 -6.32 38.05
C ASN A 160 -2.28 -5.72 36.87
N PRO A 161 -3.24 -4.80 37.09
CA PRO A 161 -4.04 -4.23 36.02
C PRO A 161 -3.20 -3.32 35.12
N ARG A 162 -3.14 -3.65 33.82
CA ARG A 162 -2.32 -2.95 32.83
C ARG A 162 -3.06 -1.76 32.20
N SER A 163 -2.27 -0.74 31.83
CA SER A 163 -2.69 0.30 30.88
C SER A 163 -2.15 -0.02 29.48
N PHE A 164 -2.99 0.11 28.46
CA PHE A 164 -2.65 -0.08 27.05
C PHE A 164 -2.79 1.25 26.30
N ASP A 165 -1.73 1.67 25.62
CA ASP A 165 -1.76 2.83 24.72
C ASP A 165 -2.14 2.37 23.32
N LEU A 166 -3.40 2.58 22.95
CA LEU A 166 -3.97 2.25 21.65
C LEU A 166 -4.03 3.47 20.72
N SER A 167 -3.32 4.55 21.05
CA SER A 167 -3.17 5.74 20.20
C SER A 167 -2.40 5.41 18.91
N SER A 168 -2.58 6.20 17.86
CA SER A 168 -2.08 5.93 16.50
C SER A 168 -2.68 4.72 15.78
N LEU A 169 -3.72 4.08 16.33
CA LEU A 169 -4.54 3.14 15.56
C LEU A 169 -5.27 3.91 14.45
N ALA A 170 -5.07 3.52 13.19
CA ALA A 170 -5.74 4.12 12.03
C ALA A 170 -5.88 3.14 10.84
N VAL A 171 -7.00 3.21 10.12
CA VAL A 171 -7.27 2.48 8.87
C VAL A 171 -7.53 3.47 7.74
N ASN A 172 -6.85 3.28 6.62
CA ASN A 172 -6.91 4.12 5.44
C ASN A 172 -6.99 3.27 4.18
N ALA A 173 -8.19 3.04 3.66
CA ALA A 173 -8.42 2.35 2.39
C ALA A 173 -8.94 3.33 1.33
N SER A 174 -8.48 3.27 0.09
CA SER A 174 -9.03 4.06 -1.01
C SER A 174 -9.04 3.28 -2.32
N VAL A 175 -10.05 3.48 -3.15
CA VAL A 175 -10.12 2.99 -4.54
C VAL A 175 -10.48 4.15 -5.45
N TYR A 176 -9.69 4.37 -6.51
CA TYR A 176 -9.87 5.47 -7.44
C TYR A 176 -9.26 5.19 -8.82
N SER A 177 -9.91 5.70 -9.86
CA SER A 177 -9.31 5.78 -11.19
C SER A 177 -8.46 7.05 -11.31
N GLU A 178 -7.29 6.94 -11.93
CA GLU A 178 -6.38 8.04 -12.23
C GLU A 178 -6.27 8.23 -13.75
N ILE A 179 -6.51 9.46 -14.21
CA ILE A 179 -6.25 9.91 -15.57
C ILE A 179 -5.12 10.92 -15.52
N ALA A 180 -3.97 10.58 -16.09
CA ALA A 180 -2.75 11.38 -16.00
C ALA A 180 -2.21 11.82 -17.37
N LEU A 181 -1.80 13.08 -17.46
CA LEU A 181 -1.18 13.68 -18.66
C LEU A 181 0.20 14.24 -18.30
N GLY A 182 1.24 13.66 -18.91
CA GLY A 182 2.64 14.00 -18.65
C GLY A 182 3.31 14.72 -19.81
N LEU A 183 4.17 15.68 -19.48
CA LEU A 183 5.05 16.39 -20.42
C LEU A 183 6.46 16.46 -19.85
N SER A 184 7.37 15.68 -20.44
CA SER A 184 8.83 15.85 -20.27
C SER A 184 9.38 16.76 -21.38
N ARG A 185 10.31 17.65 -21.04
CA ARG A 185 11.08 18.45 -22.00
C ARG A 185 12.58 18.32 -21.74
N SER A 186 13.33 18.10 -22.82
CA SER A 186 14.79 18.03 -22.80
C SER A 186 15.41 19.38 -23.20
N PHE A 187 16.45 19.76 -22.46
CA PHE A 187 17.24 20.98 -22.54
C PHE A 187 18.73 20.62 -22.62
N LEU A 188 19.60 21.63 -22.88
CA LEU A 188 21.07 21.47 -22.89
C LEU A 188 21.53 20.24 -23.71
N ASP A 189 20.94 20.08 -24.90
CA ASP A 189 21.10 18.98 -25.87
C ASP A 189 20.98 17.54 -25.34
N GLY A 190 20.33 17.37 -24.19
CA GLY A 190 20.10 16.09 -23.54
C GLY A 190 20.69 15.99 -22.14
N LYS A 191 21.51 16.97 -21.70
CA LYS A 191 22.09 16.98 -20.35
C LYS A 191 21.07 17.27 -19.25
N LEU A 192 19.93 17.88 -19.56
CA LEU A 192 18.89 18.19 -18.58
C LEU A 192 17.53 17.84 -19.17
N SER A 193 16.65 17.21 -18.40
CA SER A 193 15.21 17.26 -18.63
C SER A 193 14.48 17.68 -17.36
N GLY A 194 13.36 18.37 -17.57
CA GLY A 194 12.36 18.64 -16.55
C GLY A 194 11.03 18.08 -17.04
N GLY A 195 10.19 17.62 -16.12
CA GLY A 195 8.89 17.06 -16.43
C GLY A 195 7.83 17.42 -15.40
N ILE A 196 6.59 17.47 -15.87
CA ILE A 196 5.39 17.67 -15.07
C ILE A 196 4.33 16.67 -15.52
N LYS A 197 3.58 16.11 -14.57
CA LYS A 197 2.37 15.31 -14.85
C LYS A 197 1.19 15.90 -14.08
N GLY A 198 0.06 16.11 -14.74
CA GLY A 198 -1.21 16.46 -14.09
C GLY A 198 -2.12 15.24 -14.02
N LYS A 199 -2.74 15.00 -12.87
CA LYS A 199 -3.61 13.84 -12.60
C LYS A 199 -5.01 14.31 -12.20
N ILE A 200 -6.03 13.77 -12.88
CA ILE A 200 -7.43 13.84 -12.45
C ILE A 200 -7.75 12.51 -11.76
N LEU A 201 -8.34 12.59 -10.57
CA LEU A 201 -8.64 11.44 -9.73
C LEU A 201 -10.17 11.28 -9.61
N LEU A 202 -10.64 10.04 -9.77
CA LEU A 202 -12.05 9.68 -9.69
C LEU A 202 -12.23 8.70 -8.53
N GLY A 203 -12.43 9.25 -7.32
CA GLY A 203 -12.59 8.50 -6.08
C GLY A 203 -13.87 7.69 -6.04
N GLN A 204 -13.74 6.37 -6.06
CA GLN A 204 -14.85 5.41 -6.09
C GLN A 204 -15.31 5.04 -4.68
N GLY A 205 -14.35 4.71 -3.82
CA GLY A 205 -14.60 4.36 -2.43
C GLY A 205 -13.44 4.74 -1.52
N ASN A 206 -13.73 5.04 -0.25
CA ASN A 206 -12.72 5.34 0.76
C ASN A 206 -13.19 4.98 2.16
N LEU A 207 -12.24 4.57 3.00
CA LEU A 207 -12.29 4.61 4.45
C LEU A 207 -11.04 5.36 4.92
N TYR A 208 -11.20 6.34 5.78
CA TYR A 208 -10.12 7.15 6.36
C TYR A 208 -10.41 7.32 7.84
N THR A 209 -9.43 7.09 8.69
CA THR A 209 -9.52 7.45 10.10
C THR A 209 -8.44 8.45 10.46
N ARG A 210 -8.78 9.49 11.21
CA ARG A 210 -7.78 10.32 11.89
C ARG A 210 -7.01 9.45 12.89
N THR A 211 -5.70 9.68 12.99
CA THR A 211 -4.82 9.15 14.05
C THR A 211 -5.51 9.26 15.40
N SER A 212 -5.86 8.13 16.01
CA SER A 212 -6.66 8.08 17.22
C SER A 212 -5.82 8.31 18.48
N SER A 213 -6.48 8.72 19.57
CA SER A 213 -5.91 8.77 20.92
C SER A 213 -6.80 7.92 21.82
N ILE A 214 -6.43 6.64 21.98
CA ILE A 214 -7.21 5.65 22.74
C ILE A 214 -6.33 5.11 23.86
N THR A 215 -6.83 5.13 25.10
CA THR A 215 -6.13 4.58 26.25
C THR A 215 -7.08 3.73 27.08
N VAL A 216 -6.77 2.45 27.22
CA VAL A 216 -7.50 1.49 28.05
C VAL A 216 -6.73 1.31 29.36
N LYS A 217 -7.36 1.62 30.50
CA LYS A 217 -6.84 1.29 31.83
C LYS A 217 -7.73 0.22 32.44
N THR A 218 -7.18 -0.96 32.69
CA THR A 218 -7.93 -2.07 33.26
C THR A 218 -7.99 -1.97 34.80
N SER A 219 -8.82 -2.80 35.42
CA SER A 219 -8.96 -2.90 36.87
C SER A 219 -9.17 -4.37 37.28
N PHE A 220 -8.92 -4.69 38.55
CA PHE A 220 -9.38 -5.93 39.16
C PHE A 220 -10.89 -5.94 39.46
N GLU A 221 -11.52 -4.76 39.50
CA GLU A 221 -12.94 -4.57 39.85
C GLU A 221 -13.84 -4.62 38.60
N ASP A 222 -13.45 -5.38 37.58
CA ASP A 222 -14.07 -5.56 36.24
C ASP A 222 -14.36 -4.29 35.40
N ASN A 223 -14.18 -3.11 35.98
CA ASN A 223 -14.41 -1.80 35.37
C ASN A 223 -13.13 -1.26 34.70
N TRP A 224 -13.06 -1.28 33.37
CA TRP A 224 -11.94 -0.70 32.61
C TRP A 224 -12.27 0.73 32.19
N LEU A 225 -11.44 1.70 32.55
CA LEU A 225 -11.59 3.09 32.10
C LEU A 225 -10.99 3.22 30.68
N ILE A 226 -11.85 3.47 29.70
CA ILE A 226 -11.46 3.69 28.31
C ILE A 226 -11.65 5.17 27.96
N ASN A 227 -10.57 5.79 27.51
CA ASN A 227 -10.57 7.14 26.97
C ASN A 227 -10.40 7.00 25.45
N SER A 228 -11.26 7.65 24.65
CA SER A 228 -11.29 7.48 23.20
C SER A 228 -11.56 8.82 22.52
N ASP A 229 -10.55 9.36 21.83
CA ASP A 229 -10.73 10.33 20.74
C ASP A 229 -10.47 9.62 19.40
N PHE A 230 -11.54 9.48 18.62
CA PHE A 230 -11.58 8.71 17.38
C PHE A 230 -12.42 9.42 16.31
N GLY A 231 -12.01 9.31 15.05
CA GLY A 231 -12.77 9.85 13.93
C GLY A 231 -12.59 9.03 12.66
N ALA A 232 -13.66 8.38 12.20
CA ALA A 232 -13.73 7.65 10.94
C ALA A 232 -14.59 8.40 9.90
N TYR A 233 -14.18 8.31 8.65
CA TYR A 233 -14.73 9.00 7.50
C TYR A 233 -14.79 7.98 6.36
N GLY A 234 -15.95 7.80 5.76
CA GLY A 234 -16.18 6.81 4.72
C GLY A 234 -16.89 7.42 3.52
N SER A 235 -16.52 6.94 2.33
CA SER A 235 -17.25 7.11 1.08
C SER A 235 -17.56 5.71 0.59
N ILE A 236 -18.71 5.17 1.00
CA ILE A 236 -19.00 3.73 0.88
C ILE A 236 -20.20 3.53 -0.07
N PRO A 237 -19.96 3.42 -1.40
CA PRO A 237 -21.03 3.08 -2.34
C PRO A 237 -21.62 1.71 -2.01
N PHE A 238 -22.84 1.46 -2.50
CA PHE A 238 -23.60 0.22 -2.25
C PHE A 238 -23.94 -0.05 -0.77
N SER A 239 -23.73 0.90 0.13
CA SER A 239 -24.20 0.84 1.52
C SER A 239 -25.23 1.93 1.82
N GLU A 240 -26.26 1.56 2.57
CA GLU A 240 -27.11 2.49 3.30
C GLU A 240 -26.91 2.25 4.79
N ILE A 241 -26.24 3.22 5.43
CA ILE A 241 -26.12 3.30 6.88
C ILE A 241 -27.17 4.31 7.35
N PRO A 242 -28.22 3.87 8.04
CA PRO A 242 -29.19 4.77 8.65
C PRO A 242 -28.65 5.39 9.94
N SER A 243 -29.26 6.50 10.34
CA SER A 243 -29.19 7.00 11.72
C SER A 243 -30.48 6.68 12.45
N ASP A 244 -30.40 6.56 13.77
CA ASP A 244 -31.56 6.41 14.63
C ASP A 244 -32.34 7.74 14.83
N SER A 245 -33.27 7.77 15.78
CA SER A 245 -34.04 8.97 16.13
C SER A 245 -33.28 10.00 16.98
N ALA A 246 -32.13 9.65 17.56
CA ALA A 246 -31.23 10.58 18.25
C ALA A 246 -30.23 11.25 17.28
N GLY A 247 -29.97 10.62 16.12
CA GLY A 247 -28.94 11.06 15.17
C GLY A 247 -27.60 10.34 15.34
N GLU A 248 -27.62 9.13 15.91
CA GLU A 248 -26.47 8.25 16.09
C GLU A 248 -26.46 7.10 15.05
N PHE A 249 -25.35 6.38 14.94
CA PHE A 249 -25.19 5.28 13.98
C PHE A 249 -26.00 4.03 14.37
N ASP A 250 -27.01 3.68 13.57
CA ASP A 250 -27.71 2.40 13.74
C ASP A 250 -26.97 1.26 13.00
N PHE A 251 -26.00 0.68 13.70
CA PHE A 251 -25.27 -0.52 13.27
C PHE A 251 -26.17 -1.76 13.06
N GLY A 252 -27.37 -1.79 13.67
CA GLY A 252 -28.30 -2.92 13.53
C GLY A 252 -29.02 -2.92 12.19
N ASN A 253 -29.39 -1.73 11.69
CA ASN A 253 -30.08 -1.55 10.41
C ASN A 253 -29.16 -1.14 9.25
N MET A 254 -27.83 -1.24 9.41
CA MET A 254 -26.87 -1.16 8.30
C MET A 254 -27.22 -2.17 7.21
N SER A 255 -27.39 -1.67 5.98
CA SER A 255 -27.71 -2.50 4.81
C SER A 255 -26.72 -2.28 3.67
N PHE A 256 -26.52 -3.32 2.88
CA PHE A 256 -25.76 -3.28 1.64
C PHE A 256 -26.70 -3.67 0.49
N ILE A 257 -26.45 -3.15 -0.72
CA ILE A 257 -27.25 -3.51 -1.90
C ILE A 257 -26.96 -4.96 -2.27
N ASP A 258 -27.91 -5.86 -1.97
CA ASP A 258 -27.86 -7.25 -2.40
C ASP A 258 -27.94 -7.34 -3.94
N ASN A 259 -27.00 -8.08 -4.54
CA ASN A 259 -26.83 -8.23 -5.99
C ASN A 259 -26.79 -6.89 -6.77
N PRO A 260 -25.76 -6.06 -6.54
CA PRO A 260 -25.61 -4.77 -7.22
C PRO A 260 -25.53 -4.96 -8.74
N LYS A 261 -26.30 -4.15 -9.48
CA LYS A 261 -26.43 -4.26 -10.93
C LYS A 261 -25.31 -3.49 -11.63
N ALA A 262 -25.07 -3.80 -12.90
CA ALA A 262 -24.13 -3.05 -13.74
C ALA A 262 -24.46 -1.54 -13.82
N SER A 263 -25.74 -1.16 -13.68
CA SER A 263 -26.18 0.23 -13.53
C SER A 263 -25.58 0.92 -12.31
N ASP A 264 -25.43 0.19 -11.21
CA ASP A 264 -25.11 0.73 -9.90
C ASP A 264 -23.61 0.96 -9.80
N PHE A 265 -22.81 0.01 -10.32
CA PHE A 265 -21.38 0.19 -10.57
C PHE A 265 -21.11 1.35 -11.54
N THR A 266 -21.90 1.48 -12.62
CA THR A 266 -21.82 2.63 -13.54
C THR A 266 -22.14 3.95 -12.82
N ASP A 267 -23.12 3.95 -11.92
CA ASP A 267 -23.50 5.14 -11.15
C ASP A 267 -22.42 5.56 -10.16
N ALA A 268 -21.89 4.62 -9.37
CA ALA A 268 -20.85 4.89 -8.37
C ALA A 268 -19.51 5.30 -9.00
N PHE A 269 -19.03 4.55 -10.00
CA PHE A 269 -17.65 4.70 -10.50
C PHE A 269 -17.52 5.67 -11.67
N LEU A 270 -18.54 5.82 -12.51
CA LEU A 270 -18.46 6.65 -13.73
C LEU A 270 -19.33 7.91 -13.70
N ARG A 271 -20.51 7.89 -13.05
CA ARG A 271 -21.43 9.05 -13.03
C ARG A 271 -21.32 9.92 -11.78
N LYS A 272 -21.02 9.32 -10.61
CA LYS A 272 -20.90 10.00 -9.32
C LYS A 272 -19.53 9.80 -8.62
N PRO A 273 -18.38 9.74 -9.32
CA PRO A 273 -17.10 9.67 -8.65
C PRO A 273 -16.82 10.93 -7.82
N ASN A 274 -16.02 10.78 -6.77
CA ASN A 274 -15.56 11.86 -5.92
C ASN A 274 -14.33 12.52 -6.55
N PRO A 275 -14.37 13.81 -6.93
CA PRO A 275 -13.31 14.42 -7.71
C PRO A 275 -12.06 14.69 -6.87
N GLY A 276 -10.90 14.41 -7.45
CA GLY A 276 -9.60 14.81 -6.92
C GLY A 276 -8.64 15.28 -8.01
N PHE A 277 -7.54 15.87 -7.56
CA PHE A 277 -6.45 16.34 -8.42
C PHE A 277 -5.11 16.08 -7.73
N ALA A 278 -4.12 15.68 -8.51
CA ALA A 278 -2.72 15.59 -8.08
C ALA A 278 -1.79 16.07 -9.19
N PHE A 279 -0.53 16.32 -8.84
CA PHE A 279 0.53 16.55 -9.82
C PHE A 279 1.83 15.87 -9.41
N ASP A 280 2.63 15.56 -10.42
CA ASP A 280 4.01 15.08 -10.28
C ASP A 280 4.97 16.09 -10.90
N LEU A 281 6.14 16.24 -10.30
CA LEU A 281 7.28 16.99 -10.84
C LEU A 281 8.49 16.06 -10.96
N GLY A 282 9.34 16.32 -11.95
CA GLY A 282 10.57 15.56 -12.15
C GLY A 282 11.69 16.40 -12.75
N VAL A 283 12.92 16.04 -12.40
CA VAL A 283 14.17 16.53 -13.02
C VAL A 283 15.10 15.34 -13.23
N GLU A 284 15.80 15.31 -14.36
CA GLU A 284 16.95 14.43 -14.62
C GLU A 284 18.10 15.27 -15.19
N TYR A 285 19.29 15.17 -14.60
CA TYR A 285 20.47 15.95 -14.94
C TYR A 285 21.71 15.07 -15.11
N THR A 286 22.32 15.11 -16.29
CA THR A 286 23.55 14.37 -16.65
C THR A 286 24.67 15.38 -16.92
N PRO A 287 25.38 15.87 -15.88
CA PRO A 287 26.45 16.87 -16.03
C PRO A 287 27.58 16.36 -16.94
N VAL A 288 27.98 15.09 -16.69
CA VAL A 288 29.01 14.33 -17.41
C VAL A 288 28.43 12.98 -17.83
N LYS A 289 28.92 12.36 -18.92
CA LYS A 289 28.36 11.10 -19.45
C LYS A 289 28.29 9.97 -18.40
N LEU A 290 29.23 9.96 -17.47
CA LEU A 290 29.40 8.95 -16.43
C LEU A 290 28.34 9.05 -15.31
N ILE A 291 27.72 10.21 -15.07
CA ILE A 291 26.83 10.44 -13.92
C ILE A 291 25.51 11.05 -14.38
N THR A 292 24.40 10.38 -14.07
CA THR A 292 23.06 10.97 -14.10
C THR A 292 22.56 11.13 -12.67
N LEU A 293 22.00 12.30 -12.35
CA LEU A 293 21.29 12.62 -11.12
C LEU A 293 19.80 12.81 -11.45
N SER A 294 18.90 12.48 -10.53
CA SER A 294 17.47 12.65 -10.72
C SER A 294 16.75 12.92 -9.41
N VAL A 295 15.75 13.79 -9.46
CA VAL A 295 14.83 14.07 -8.34
C VAL A 295 13.41 14.14 -8.88
N SER A 296 12.46 13.53 -8.19
CA SER A 296 11.04 13.57 -8.51
C SER A 296 10.18 13.66 -7.26
N LEU A 297 9.05 14.32 -7.40
CA LEU A 297 8.04 14.51 -6.36
C LEU A 297 6.69 14.10 -6.97
N LEU A 298 6.05 13.08 -6.41
CA LEU A 298 4.90 12.39 -7.00
C LEU A 298 3.66 12.50 -6.12
N ASP A 299 2.49 12.43 -6.76
CA ASP A 299 1.18 12.31 -6.12
C ASP A 299 0.84 13.44 -5.12
N VAL A 300 1.37 14.65 -5.37
CA VAL A 300 1.04 15.84 -4.59
C VAL A 300 -0.40 16.26 -4.89
N GLY A 301 -1.35 15.77 -4.08
CA GLY A 301 -2.77 15.94 -4.36
C GLY A 301 -3.73 15.46 -3.29
N PHE A 302 -5.01 15.49 -3.64
CA PHE A 302 -6.13 15.17 -2.76
C PHE A 302 -7.37 14.69 -3.53
N ILE A 303 -8.26 13.98 -2.82
CA ILE A 303 -9.61 13.62 -3.29
C ILE A 303 -10.65 14.24 -2.35
N ARG A 304 -11.69 14.88 -2.92
CA ARG A 304 -12.78 15.52 -2.19
C ARG A 304 -14.01 14.62 -2.19
N TRP A 305 -14.20 13.90 -1.09
CA TRP A 305 -15.31 12.99 -0.86
C TRP A 305 -16.58 13.78 -0.52
N LYS A 306 -17.64 13.57 -1.31
CA LYS A 306 -18.92 14.31 -1.25
C LYS A 306 -20.15 13.43 -1.55
N ASN A 307 -19.94 12.26 -2.14
CA ASN A 307 -20.98 11.28 -2.48
C ASN A 307 -20.78 10.04 -1.60
N TYR A 308 -21.86 9.40 -1.17
CA TYR A 308 -21.83 8.21 -0.29
C TYR A 308 -21.09 8.44 1.04
N THR A 309 -21.07 9.70 1.50
CA THR A 309 -20.27 10.17 2.64
C THR A 309 -20.91 9.83 3.98
N TYR A 310 -20.11 9.23 4.86
CA TYR A 310 -20.42 8.91 6.25
C TYR A 310 -19.27 9.41 7.13
N ASN A 311 -19.57 10.09 8.23
CA ASN A 311 -18.57 10.60 9.18
C ASN A 311 -19.03 10.19 10.57
N MET A 312 -18.10 9.62 11.35
CA MET A 312 -18.32 9.05 12.67
C MET A 312 -17.22 9.56 13.60
N THR A 313 -17.58 10.36 14.61
CA THR A 313 -16.62 10.91 15.58
C THR A 313 -17.06 10.68 17.01
N GLN A 314 -16.08 10.42 17.88
CA GLN A 314 -16.23 10.23 19.31
C GLN A 314 -15.06 10.94 20.01
N ASN A 315 -15.35 11.67 21.09
CA ASN A 315 -14.36 12.10 22.06
C ASN A 315 -14.99 11.96 23.45
N THR A 316 -14.69 10.87 24.16
CA THR A 316 -15.32 10.58 25.47
C THR A 316 -14.45 9.69 26.34
N SER A 317 -14.82 9.60 27.62
CA SER A 317 -14.29 8.66 28.60
C SER A 317 -15.44 7.83 29.16
N TYR A 318 -15.32 6.51 29.17
CA TYR A 318 -16.36 5.60 29.65
C TYR A 318 -15.78 4.43 30.45
N GLU A 319 -16.63 3.83 31.28
CA GLU A 319 -16.30 2.68 32.12
C GLU A 319 -16.86 1.41 31.48
N PHE A 320 -15.99 0.62 30.86
CA PHE A 320 -16.33 -0.66 30.25
C PHE A 320 -16.37 -1.76 31.30
N ARG A 321 -17.53 -2.39 31.50
CA ARG A 321 -17.75 -3.41 32.55
C ARG A 321 -17.86 -4.84 32.00
N GLY A 322 -17.13 -5.11 30.91
CA GLY A 322 -17.26 -6.35 30.14
C GLY A 322 -18.50 -6.38 29.22
N VAL A 323 -18.78 -7.55 28.67
CA VAL A 323 -19.96 -7.85 27.83
C VAL A 323 -20.87 -8.80 28.61
N ASP A 324 -22.17 -8.49 28.72
CA ASP A 324 -23.13 -9.40 29.37
C ASP A 324 -23.33 -10.67 28.52
N MET A 325 -23.03 -11.82 29.12
CA MET A 325 -23.09 -13.15 28.51
C MET A 325 -24.15 -14.07 29.14
N SER A 326 -25.03 -13.53 29.99
CA SER A 326 -26.07 -14.28 30.68
C SER A 326 -27.05 -15.01 29.75
N GLY A 327 -27.36 -14.42 28.58
CA GLY A 327 -28.15 -15.05 27.51
C GLY A 327 -27.47 -16.28 26.87
N PHE A 328 -26.14 -16.22 26.72
CA PHE A 328 -25.33 -17.30 26.15
C PHE A 328 -25.18 -18.47 27.13
N VAL A 329 -24.87 -18.18 28.40
CA VAL A 329 -24.73 -19.20 29.46
C VAL A 329 -26.05 -19.91 29.77
N SER A 330 -27.20 -19.23 29.59
CA SER A 330 -28.53 -19.85 29.71
C SER A 330 -28.97 -20.64 28.47
N GLY A 331 -28.11 -20.78 27.45
CA GLY A 331 -28.28 -21.70 26.33
C GLY A 331 -29.42 -21.35 25.37
N LYS A 332 -29.92 -20.10 25.40
CA LYS A 332 -31.08 -19.70 24.60
C LYS A 332 -30.75 -19.36 23.16
N ASP A 333 -29.61 -18.74 22.92
CA ASP A 333 -29.16 -18.42 21.56
C ASP A 333 -27.63 -18.39 21.46
N THR A 334 -27.08 -19.14 20.51
CA THR A 334 -25.64 -19.12 20.19
C THR A 334 -25.30 -18.10 19.09
N SER A 335 -26.31 -17.43 18.54
CA SER A 335 -26.14 -16.35 17.56
C SER A 335 -25.70 -15.01 18.16
N ASP A 336 -25.72 -14.90 19.50
CA ASP A 336 -25.88 -13.62 20.20
C ASP A 336 -24.59 -12.92 20.63
N PHE A 337 -23.43 -13.58 20.67
CA PHE A 337 -22.17 -12.94 21.12
C PHE A 337 -21.83 -11.66 20.34
N GLY A 338 -22.06 -11.68 19.02
CA GLY A 338 -21.88 -10.50 18.17
C GLY A 338 -22.89 -9.38 18.44
N GLN A 339 -24.11 -9.71 18.85
CA GLN A 339 -25.15 -8.74 19.21
C GLN A 339 -24.88 -8.15 20.59
N ALA A 340 -24.58 -8.98 21.59
CA ALA A 340 -24.19 -8.53 22.93
C ALA A 340 -22.96 -7.61 22.89
N LEU A 341 -21.95 -7.93 22.05
CA LEU A 341 -20.82 -7.05 21.77
C LEU A 341 -21.28 -5.74 21.11
N LEU A 342 -22.07 -5.80 20.02
CA LEU A 342 -22.56 -4.61 19.31
C LEU A 342 -23.42 -3.70 20.19
N ASP A 343 -24.27 -4.26 21.05
CA ASP A 343 -25.14 -3.48 21.94
C ASP A 343 -24.37 -2.92 23.14
N THR A 344 -23.36 -3.65 23.66
CA THR A 344 -22.40 -3.08 24.62
C THR A 344 -21.62 -1.92 24.00
N LEU A 345 -21.24 -2.03 22.73
CA LEU A 345 -20.59 -0.94 21.99
C LEU A 345 -21.55 0.24 21.75
N LYS A 346 -22.78 0.04 21.25
CA LYS A 346 -23.78 1.12 21.11
C LYS A 346 -23.99 1.88 22.42
N ASN A 347 -24.23 1.16 23.51
CA ASN A 347 -24.48 1.74 24.84
C ASN A 347 -23.25 2.45 25.43
N SER A 348 -22.04 2.21 24.92
CA SER A 348 -20.78 2.83 25.38
C SER A 348 -20.21 3.89 24.42
N PHE A 349 -20.69 3.94 23.16
CA PHE A 349 -20.13 4.77 22.09
C PHE A 349 -21.23 5.61 21.41
N ALA A 350 -21.56 6.76 22.00
CA ALA A 350 -22.33 7.80 21.32
C ALA A 350 -21.54 8.35 20.13
N PHE A 351 -21.92 7.93 18.91
CA PHE A 351 -21.23 8.30 17.67
C PHE A 351 -22.06 9.31 16.87
N SER A 352 -21.58 10.55 16.75
CA SER A 352 -22.27 11.58 15.97
C SER A 352 -22.26 11.24 14.48
N TYR A 353 -23.44 11.03 13.89
CA TYR A 353 -23.59 10.70 12.47
C TYR A 353 -23.74 11.97 11.61
N LEU A 354 -22.84 12.14 10.64
CA LEU A 354 -22.89 13.25 9.66
C LEU A 354 -22.58 12.73 8.25
N ARG A 355 -23.28 13.23 7.22
CA ARG A 355 -22.94 12.96 5.80
C ARG A 355 -22.06 14.05 5.16
N ASN A 356 -21.35 14.83 5.99
CA ASN A 356 -20.52 15.96 5.56
C ASN A 356 -19.42 15.57 4.53
N PRO A 357 -19.17 16.41 3.51
CA PRO A 357 -18.05 16.21 2.59
C PRO A 357 -16.68 16.47 3.24
N TYR A 358 -15.75 15.51 3.11
CA TYR A 358 -14.40 15.53 3.66
C TYR A 358 -13.32 15.40 2.57
N THR A 359 -12.04 15.52 2.92
CA THR A 359 -10.91 15.50 1.96
C THR A 359 -9.81 14.59 2.48
N THR A 360 -9.33 13.66 1.65
CA THR A 360 -8.09 12.91 1.93
C THR A 360 -6.97 13.40 1.02
N ARG A 361 -5.73 13.36 1.51
CA ARG A 361 -4.52 13.52 0.68
C ARG A 361 -4.11 12.14 0.14
N LEU A 362 -3.38 12.12 -0.97
CA LEU A 362 -2.64 10.91 -1.38
C LEU A 362 -1.38 10.73 -0.51
N PRO A 363 -0.80 9.52 -0.45
CA PRO A 363 0.61 9.35 -0.12
C PRO A 363 1.47 10.17 -1.09
N MET A 364 2.39 10.97 -0.55
CA MET A 364 3.29 11.80 -1.35
C MET A 364 4.67 11.15 -1.37
N HIS A 365 5.21 10.90 -2.56
CA HIS A 365 6.53 10.26 -2.70
C HIS A 365 7.58 11.27 -3.19
N LEU A 366 8.69 11.40 -2.49
CA LEU A 366 9.90 12.09 -2.92
C LEU A 366 10.96 11.03 -3.26
N LEU A 367 11.52 11.06 -4.46
CA LEU A 367 12.56 10.14 -4.91
C LEU A 367 13.79 10.96 -5.35
N ALA A 368 14.95 10.70 -4.77
CA ALA A 368 16.22 11.31 -5.15
C ALA A 368 17.24 10.22 -5.48
N GLY A 369 17.97 10.34 -6.58
CA GLY A 369 18.85 9.25 -7.01
C GLY A 369 20.00 9.67 -7.92
N ALA A 370 20.99 8.77 -8.00
CA ALA A 370 22.16 8.88 -8.84
C ALA A 370 22.43 7.57 -9.59
N THR A 371 23.02 7.65 -10.78
CA THR A 371 23.40 6.51 -11.61
C THR A 371 24.77 6.73 -12.23
N LEU A 372 25.68 5.78 -11.98
CA LEU A 372 27.06 5.74 -12.46
C LEU A 372 27.17 4.80 -13.67
N ASN A 373 27.29 5.36 -14.87
CA ASN A 373 27.33 4.64 -16.15
C ASN A 373 28.74 4.09 -16.45
N LEU A 374 29.15 3.02 -15.76
CA LEU A 374 30.47 2.39 -15.91
C LEU A 374 30.80 2.02 -17.36
N THR A 375 29.83 1.51 -18.12
CA THR A 375 29.98 1.24 -19.57
C THR A 375 28.68 1.56 -20.32
N LYS A 376 28.68 1.38 -21.66
CA LYS A 376 27.45 1.46 -22.49
C LYS A 376 26.37 0.42 -22.11
N GLY A 377 26.69 -0.58 -21.31
CA GLY A 377 25.79 -1.67 -20.91
C GLY A 377 25.84 -2.05 -19.43
N ILE A 378 26.56 -1.31 -18.58
CA ILE A 378 26.65 -1.55 -17.14
C ILE A 378 26.53 -0.21 -16.41
N SER A 379 25.64 -0.11 -15.43
CA SER A 379 25.57 1.04 -14.53
C SER A 379 25.24 0.63 -13.09
N LEU A 380 25.85 1.33 -12.13
CA LEU A 380 25.50 1.23 -10.71
C LEU A 380 24.55 2.38 -10.35
N GLY A 381 23.66 2.17 -9.38
CA GLY A 381 22.70 3.17 -8.94
C GLY A 381 22.56 3.23 -7.43
N ILE A 382 22.14 4.40 -6.94
CA ILE A 382 21.63 4.62 -5.60
C ILE A 382 20.38 5.50 -5.70
N MET A 383 19.38 5.21 -4.88
CA MET A 383 18.17 6.01 -4.72
C MET A 383 17.79 6.08 -3.25
N ASP A 384 17.30 7.23 -2.85
CA ASP A 384 16.57 7.51 -1.62
C ASP A 384 15.09 7.69 -1.99
N HIS A 385 14.20 6.94 -1.35
CA HIS A 385 12.75 7.05 -1.48
C HIS A 385 12.17 7.43 -0.12
N LEU A 386 11.46 8.55 -0.09
CA LEU A 386 10.76 9.05 1.09
C LEU A 386 9.28 9.17 0.76
N GLU A 387 8.45 8.33 1.37
CA GLU A 387 7.01 8.52 1.37
C GLU A 387 6.57 9.29 2.61
N ILE A 388 5.64 10.24 2.46
CA ILE A 388 5.01 10.98 3.55
C ILE A 388 3.49 10.81 3.47
N PHE A 389 2.90 10.25 4.52
CA PHE A 389 1.45 10.06 4.66
C PHE A 389 1.04 10.12 6.13
N GLN A 390 0.05 10.96 6.45
CA GLN A 390 -0.58 11.05 7.78
C GLN A 390 0.40 11.08 8.97
N GLU A 391 1.30 12.07 8.96
CA GLU A 391 2.30 12.33 10.02
C GLU A 391 3.39 11.25 10.17
N GLN A 392 3.27 10.13 9.43
CA GLN A 392 4.36 9.18 9.22
C GLN A 392 5.20 9.59 8.01
N ALA A 393 6.48 9.22 8.07
CA ALA A 393 7.36 9.19 6.93
C ALA A 393 8.05 7.82 6.89
N ILE A 394 8.03 7.16 5.74
CA ILE A 394 8.69 5.87 5.49
C ILE A 394 9.86 6.16 4.55
N ASN A 395 11.04 5.63 4.87
CA ASN A 395 12.25 5.86 4.10
C ASN A 395 12.94 4.55 3.74
N GLU A 396 13.40 4.47 2.48
CA GLU A 396 14.07 3.31 1.92
C GLU A 396 15.24 3.78 1.03
N ILE A 397 16.39 3.15 1.21
CA ILE A 397 17.58 3.42 0.38
C ILE A 397 17.87 2.20 -0.49
N THR A 398 17.70 2.34 -1.81
CA THR A 398 17.92 1.27 -2.81
C THR A 398 19.26 1.45 -3.52
N LEU A 399 20.14 0.46 -3.41
CA LEU A 399 21.31 0.29 -4.28
C LEU A 399 20.95 -0.57 -5.50
N SER A 400 21.62 -0.38 -6.64
CA SER A 400 21.41 -1.25 -7.81
C SER A 400 22.65 -1.49 -8.67
N ALA A 401 22.69 -2.68 -9.28
CA ALA A 401 23.58 -3.06 -10.36
C ALA A 401 22.76 -3.42 -11.60
N ASN A 402 23.01 -2.73 -12.71
CA ASN A 402 22.18 -2.76 -13.90
C ASN A 402 22.99 -3.24 -15.10
N LEU A 403 22.49 -4.23 -15.83
CA LEU A 403 23.12 -4.81 -17.03
C LEU A 403 22.16 -4.71 -18.22
N ARG A 404 22.62 -4.09 -19.31
CA ARG A 404 21.86 -3.87 -20.54
C ARG A 404 22.58 -4.45 -21.75
N SER A 405 22.13 -5.62 -22.20
CA SER A 405 22.65 -6.25 -23.43
C SER A 405 21.97 -5.63 -24.66
N GLY A 406 22.58 -4.55 -25.15
CA GLY A 406 22.17 -3.85 -26.37
C GLY A 406 20.78 -3.23 -26.29
N ARG A 407 19.87 -3.70 -27.14
CA ARG A 407 18.49 -3.17 -27.26
C ARG A 407 17.40 -4.14 -26.82
N PHE A 408 17.72 -5.42 -26.67
CA PHE A 408 16.75 -6.50 -26.55
C PHE A 408 16.60 -7.04 -25.13
N PHE A 409 17.60 -6.82 -24.27
CA PHE A 409 17.62 -7.35 -22.92
C PHE A 409 18.16 -6.29 -21.96
N GLY A 410 17.55 -6.19 -20.79
CA GLY A 410 18.07 -5.47 -19.64
C GLY A 410 17.63 -6.16 -18.36
N THR A 411 18.51 -6.18 -17.37
CA THR A 411 18.24 -6.71 -16.04
C THR A 411 18.86 -5.80 -14.99
N THR A 412 18.24 -5.77 -13.82
CA THR A 412 18.71 -5.04 -12.65
C THR A 412 18.67 -6.00 -11.47
N VAL A 413 19.74 -6.02 -10.67
CA VAL A 413 19.67 -6.51 -9.29
C VAL A 413 19.73 -5.30 -8.40
N SER A 414 18.85 -5.22 -7.42
CA SER A 414 18.83 -4.17 -6.42
C SER A 414 18.94 -4.76 -5.02
N TYR A 415 19.29 -3.91 -4.08
CA TYR A 415 19.31 -4.22 -2.65
C TYR A 415 18.84 -2.99 -1.91
N SER A 416 17.77 -3.13 -1.13
CA SER A 416 17.14 -2.05 -0.38
C SER A 416 17.44 -2.14 1.12
N LEU A 417 17.31 -0.99 1.78
CA LEU A 417 17.37 -0.85 3.22
C LEU A 417 16.11 -0.10 3.67
N LEU A 418 15.09 -0.86 4.08
CA LEU A 418 13.84 -0.34 4.63
C LEU A 418 13.93 -0.31 6.16
N ASN A 419 13.72 0.85 6.79
CA ASN A 419 13.59 0.99 8.25
C ASN A 419 14.70 0.33 9.12
N ASN A 420 15.93 0.22 8.60
CA ASN A 420 17.10 -0.49 9.18
C ASN A 420 17.06 -2.03 9.17
N GLU A 421 16.22 -2.67 8.34
CA GLU A 421 16.34 -4.10 8.02
C GLU A 421 17.24 -4.31 6.79
N TYR A 422 17.88 -5.49 6.69
CA TYR A 422 19.07 -5.72 5.84
C TYR A 422 18.91 -6.87 4.82
N HIS A 423 17.68 -7.19 4.41
CA HIS A 423 17.38 -8.44 3.69
C HIS A 423 16.56 -8.29 2.40
N ASP A 424 16.35 -7.07 1.91
CA ASP A 424 15.55 -6.78 0.72
C ASP A 424 16.38 -6.86 -0.57
N LEU A 425 16.33 -7.98 -1.31
CA LEU A 425 16.79 -8.02 -2.71
C LEU A 425 15.68 -7.64 -3.69
N GLY A 426 16.01 -7.00 -4.80
CA GLY A 426 15.11 -6.89 -5.95
C GLY A 426 15.74 -7.38 -7.24
N PHE A 427 14.89 -7.78 -8.18
CA PHE A 427 15.25 -8.31 -9.48
C PHE A 427 14.31 -7.76 -10.56
N GLY A 428 14.90 -7.08 -11.54
CA GLY A 428 14.24 -6.58 -12.73
C GLY A 428 14.70 -7.32 -13.97
N LEU A 429 13.75 -7.66 -14.83
CA LEU A 429 13.98 -8.28 -16.13
C LEU A 429 13.13 -7.56 -17.19
N MET A 430 13.75 -7.23 -18.32
CA MET A 430 13.09 -6.58 -19.46
C MET A 430 13.59 -7.19 -20.76
N PHE A 431 12.68 -7.73 -21.55
CA PHE A 431 12.97 -8.36 -22.85
C PHE A 431 12.14 -7.69 -23.96
N LYS A 432 12.81 -7.38 -25.08
CA LYS A 432 12.34 -6.38 -26.05
C LYS A 432 12.46 -6.80 -27.52
N PRO A 433 11.96 -7.98 -27.94
CA PRO A 433 12.14 -8.49 -29.31
C PRO A 433 11.39 -7.64 -30.34
N GLY A 434 12.14 -6.96 -31.22
CA GLY A 434 11.55 -6.12 -32.26
C GLY A 434 10.73 -4.95 -31.68
N PRO A 435 9.43 -4.82 -32.00
CA PRO A 435 8.54 -3.83 -31.39
C PRO A 435 7.88 -4.31 -30.09
N PHE A 436 7.86 -5.61 -29.79
CA PHE A 436 7.28 -6.12 -28.54
C PHE A 436 8.25 -5.86 -27.37
N GLN A 437 7.69 -5.62 -26.19
CA GLN A 437 8.41 -5.55 -24.93
C GLN A 437 7.56 -6.19 -23.84
N TRP A 438 8.20 -7.00 -23.00
CA TRP A 438 7.69 -7.32 -21.68
C TRP A 438 8.73 -7.01 -20.62
N TYR A 439 8.27 -6.78 -19.41
CA TYR A 439 9.11 -6.64 -18.23
C TYR A 439 8.44 -7.26 -17.01
N LEU A 440 9.28 -7.69 -16.08
CA LEU A 440 8.93 -8.36 -14.84
C LEU A 440 9.85 -7.79 -13.76
N LEU A 441 9.28 -7.38 -12.64
CA LEU A 441 9.95 -6.72 -11.54
C LEU A 441 9.51 -7.41 -10.25
N PHE A 442 10.50 -7.70 -9.41
CA PHE A 442 10.29 -8.03 -8.02
C PHE A 442 11.20 -7.12 -7.18
N ASP A 443 10.71 -6.72 -6.02
CA ASP A 443 11.50 -6.09 -4.95
C ASP A 443 11.22 -6.90 -3.66
N HIS A 444 12.02 -6.75 -2.59
CA HIS A 444 11.87 -7.51 -1.33
C HIS A 444 11.75 -9.04 -1.52
N ILE A 445 12.54 -9.60 -2.45
CA ILE A 445 12.61 -11.03 -2.73
C ILE A 445 13.11 -11.77 -1.48
N PRO A 446 12.35 -12.72 -0.94
CA PRO A 446 12.76 -13.49 0.23
C PRO A 446 14.05 -14.28 -0.05
N LEU A 447 15.08 -14.06 0.77
CA LEU A 447 16.33 -14.82 0.69
C LEU A 447 16.20 -16.25 1.25
N THR A 448 15.27 -16.46 2.18
CA THR A 448 15.05 -17.70 2.91
C THR A 448 13.61 -18.17 2.75
N PHE A 449 13.45 -19.35 2.17
CA PHE A 449 12.18 -20.07 2.09
C PHE A 449 12.29 -21.37 2.87
N ASP A 450 11.48 -21.52 3.92
CA ASP A 450 11.30 -22.82 4.56
C ASP A 450 10.23 -23.62 3.80
N LYS A 451 10.28 -24.94 3.95
CA LYS A 451 9.30 -25.84 3.34
C LYS A 451 8.33 -26.34 4.41
N GLU A 452 7.06 -25.99 4.26
CA GLU A 452 6.01 -26.62 5.06
C GLU A 452 5.96 -28.12 4.71
N LYS A 453 5.89 -28.96 5.75
CA LYS A 453 6.17 -30.40 5.72
C LYS A 453 5.10 -31.22 4.98
N ASN A 454 3.88 -30.70 4.87
CA ASN A 454 2.70 -31.42 4.39
C ASN A 454 2.29 -31.03 2.96
N TRP A 455 2.39 -29.75 2.61
CA TRP A 455 1.96 -29.20 1.32
C TRP A 455 3.13 -28.91 0.37
N GLY A 456 4.38 -28.87 0.88
CA GLY A 456 5.58 -28.68 0.08
C GLY A 456 5.73 -27.29 -0.56
N VAL A 457 4.86 -26.35 -0.22
CA VAL A 457 4.91 -24.95 -0.66
C VAL A 457 6.08 -24.24 0.04
N PRO A 458 6.95 -23.51 -0.69
CA PRO A 458 7.98 -22.68 -0.09
C PRO A 458 7.35 -21.45 0.57
N VAL A 459 7.48 -21.32 1.89
CA VAL A 459 6.96 -20.18 2.66
C VAL A 459 8.10 -19.19 2.93
N PRO A 460 7.96 -17.90 2.57
CA PRO A 460 8.99 -16.89 2.78
C PRO A 460 9.02 -16.43 4.25
N MET A 461 9.51 -17.29 5.13
CA MET A 461 9.32 -17.17 6.58
C MET A 461 9.84 -15.87 7.22
N TYR A 462 10.78 -15.19 6.55
CA TYR A 462 11.47 -13.98 7.02
C TYR A 462 11.05 -12.70 6.27
N ALA A 463 10.09 -12.79 5.35
CA ALA A 463 9.67 -11.66 4.53
C ALA A 463 8.64 -10.78 5.27
N LYS A 464 8.93 -9.48 5.38
CA LYS A 464 7.96 -8.45 5.86
C LYS A 464 7.36 -7.63 4.71
N ALA A 465 8.00 -7.70 3.55
CA ALA A 465 7.60 -7.18 2.26
C ALA A 465 8.00 -8.20 1.17
N PHE A 466 7.40 -8.07 -0.02
CA PHE A 466 7.67 -8.76 -1.29
C PHE A 466 7.02 -7.87 -2.33
N SER A 467 7.60 -7.45 -3.45
CA SER A 467 6.90 -6.61 -4.45
C SER A 467 6.73 -7.34 -5.77
N PHE A 468 5.63 -7.07 -6.49
CA PHE A 468 5.44 -7.52 -7.87
C PHE A 468 4.96 -6.41 -8.82
N ARG A 469 5.65 -6.26 -9.96
CA ARG A 469 5.14 -5.50 -11.12
C ARG A 469 5.48 -6.17 -12.45
N ILE A 470 4.48 -6.33 -13.30
CA ILE A 470 4.59 -6.85 -14.67
C ILE A 470 4.08 -5.81 -15.68
N GLY A 471 4.57 -5.87 -16.92
CA GLY A 471 3.93 -5.13 -18.00
C GLY A 471 4.33 -5.57 -19.40
N LEU A 472 3.43 -5.27 -20.35
CA LEU A 472 3.55 -5.59 -21.78
C LEU A 472 3.36 -4.30 -22.59
N ASN A 473 4.25 -4.03 -23.55
CA ASN A 473 4.20 -2.85 -24.41
C ASN A 473 4.45 -3.21 -25.88
N LEU A 474 3.93 -2.37 -26.78
CA LEU A 474 4.47 -2.20 -28.13
C LEU A 474 5.24 -0.88 -28.20
N VAL A 475 6.49 -0.93 -28.63
CA VAL A 475 7.47 0.18 -28.61
C VAL A 475 8.10 0.40 -29.98
N PHE A 476 8.03 1.64 -30.48
CA PHE A 476 8.34 1.96 -31.87
C PHE A 476 9.37 3.09 -32.01
N GLY A 477 10.17 3.05 -33.08
CA GLY A 477 11.21 4.06 -33.34
C GLY A 477 12.30 4.12 -32.27
N CYS A 478 12.61 2.99 -31.61
CA CYS A 478 13.65 2.85 -30.59
C CYS A 478 15.05 3.13 -31.16
N ASN A 479 15.55 4.33 -30.92
CA ASN A 479 16.74 4.85 -31.59
C ASN A 479 17.98 4.75 -30.68
N PRO A 480 19.02 3.96 -31.02
CA PRO A 480 20.16 3.74 -30.13
C PRO A 480 20.97 5.02 -29.86
N LYS A 481 20.98 5.97 -30.81
CA LYS A 481 21.86 7.17 -30.80
C LYS A 481 21.49 8.25 -29.76
N LYS A 482 20.81 7.89 -28.66
CA LYS A 482 20.61 8.78 -27.49
C LYS A 482 20.99 8.17 -26.14
N ALA A 483 21.39 6.90 -26.08
CA ALA A 483 22.16 6.39 -24.95
C ALA A 483 23.66 6.60 -25.26
N ALA A 484 24.28 7.60 -24.62
CA ALA A 484 25.70 7.96 -24.71
C ALA A 484 26.29 8.07 -26.14
N THR A 485 26.18 9.26 -26.75
CA THR A 485 26.91 9.60 -27.99
C THR A 485 28.37 9.98 -27.75
N SER A 486 29.19 9.77 -28.80
CA SER A 486 30.66 9.82 -28.80
C SER A 486 31.29 8.76 -27.88
N ASP A 487 32.16 7.97 -28.48
CA ASP A 487 32.87 6.88 -27.82
C ASP A 487 33.86 7.39 -26.78
N ILE A 488 34.18 6.51 -25.82
CA ILE A 488 35.33 6.65 -24.94
C ILE A 488 36.42 5.79 -25.60
N PRO A 489 37.60 6.32 -25.94
CA PRO A 489 38.71 5.49 -26.40
C PRO A 489 39.10 4.54 -25.26
N LEU A 490 39.33 3.27 -25.58
CA LEU A 490 40.06 2.40 -24.68
C LEU A 490 41.49 2.97 -24.60
N VAL A 491 41.97 3.15 -23.37
CA VAL A 491 43.40 3.34 -23.11
C VAL A 491 44.01 1.94 -23.04
N GLU A 492 45.09 1.73 -23.79
CA GLU A 492 45.89 0.49 -23.78
C GLU A 492 46.78 0.39 -22.54
#